data_AF-A0A920NQ97-F1
#
_entry.id   AF-A0A920NQ97-F1
#
_cell.length_a   1.000
_cell.length_b   1.000
_cell.length_c   1.000
_cell.angle_alpha   90.00
_cell.angle_beta   90.00
_cell.angle_gamma   90.00
#
_symmetry.space_group_name_H-M   'P 1'
#
loop_
_entity.id
_entity.type
_entity.pdbx_description
1 polymer ?
#
loop_
_entity_poly.entity_id
_entity_poly.type
_entity_poly.pdbx_seq_one_letter_code
_entity_poly.pdbx_strand_id
1 'polypeptide(L)'
;MIHSFKLPELRVGQDAIPGMSIPVHFEANTTSEEFLQKMVGTPREGKGLEIACAQLCGLGHYRMRGYLSIETEDEYNTWLELQAQYLEEEGEEDEWGDEDDW
;
A
#
# COMPACT_ATOMS: atom_id res chain seq x y z
N MET A 1 17.96 -8.35 -5.02
CA MET A 1 17.23 -9.21 -4.06
C MET A 1 15.77 -9.26 -4.50
N ILE A 2 15.07 -10.38 -4.31
CA ILE A 2 13.69 -10.61 -4.81
C ILE A 2 12.71 -10.43 -3.65
N HIS A 3 11.61 -9.74 -3.90
CA HIS A 3 10.46 -9.64 -3.00
C HIS A 3 9.24 -10.31 -3.62
N SER A 4 8.12 -10.31 -2.90
CA SER A 4 6.83 -10.71 -3.45
C SER A 4 5.74 -9.81 -2.90
N PHE A 5 4.90 -9.27 -3.77
CA PHE A 5 3.69 -8.55 -3.44
C PHE A 5 2.58 -9.58 -3.21
N LYS A 6 2.17 -9.79 -1.96
CA LYS A 6 1.11 -10.74 -1.59
C LYS A 6 -0.03 -10.04 -0.89
N LEU A 7 -1.24 -10.26 -1.40
CA LEU A 7 -2.50 -9.91 -0.74
C LEU A 7 -3.24 -11.22 -0.43
N PRO A 8 -3.13 -11.76 0.79
CA PRO A 8 -3.75 -13.04 1.16
C PRO A 8 -5.26 -13.07 0.95
N GLU A 9 -5.94 -11.98 1.32
CA GLU A 9 -7.40 -11.88 1.31
C GLU A 9 -7.96 -11.77 -0.11
N LEU A 10 -7.23 -11.13 -1.02
CA LEU A 10 -7.58 -11.04 -2.44
C LEU A 10 -7.01 -12.21 -3.26
N ARG A 11 -6.24 -13.12 -2.63
CA ARG A 11 -5.57 -14.26 -3.27
C ARG A 11 -4.60 -13.88 -4.39
N VAL A 12 -4.04 -12.67 -4.32
CA VAL A 12 -3.07 -12.15 -5.29
C VAL A 12 -1.65 -12.40 -4.78
N GLY A 13 -0.75 -12.75 -5.69
CA GLY A 13 0.67 -12.89 -5.39
C GLY A 13 1.51 -12.71 -6.64
N GLN A 14 2.52 -11.85 -6.60
CA GLN A 14 3.46 -11.65 -7.69
C GLN A 14 4.85 -11.33 -7.15
N ASP A 15 5.83 -12.07 -7.62
CA ASP A 15 7.23 -11.81 -7.29
C ASP A 15 7.70 -10.51 -7.95
N ALA A 16 8.35 -9.67 -7.16
CA ALA A 16 9.02 -8.46 -7.61
C ALA A 16 10.49 -8.80 -7.87
N ILE A 17 10.80 -9.05 -9.14
CA ILE A 17 12.12 -9.47 -9.62
C ILE A 17 12.82 -8.25 -10.23
N PRO A 18 14.01 -7.86 -9.74
CA PRO A 18 14.76 -6.74 -10.30
C PRO A 18 15.00 -6.90 -11.80
N GLY A 19 14.70 -5.86 -12.58
CA GLY A 19 14.86 -5.86 -14.05
C GLY A 19 13.66 -6.41 -14.84
N MET A 20 12.58 -6.84 -14.17
CA MET A 20 11.35 -7.30 -14.81
C MET A 20 10.17 -6.43 -14.38
N SER A 21 9.32 -6.04 -15.34
CA SER A 21 8.00 -5.48 -15.06
C SER A 21 6.96 -6.57 -15.25
N ILE A 22 6.35 -7.02 -14.16
CA ILE A 22 5.37 -8.12 -14.18
C ILE A 22 4.03 -7.56 -13.74
N PRO A 23 3.10 -7.27 -14.68
CA PRO A 23 1.80 -6.70 -14.35
C PRO A 23 0.94 -7.72 -13.62
N VAL A 24 0.22 -7.27 -12.61
CA VAL A 24 -0.84 -8.00 -11.94
C VAL A 24 -2.10 -7.16 -11.95
N HIS A 25 -3.23 -7.78 -12.24
CA HIS A 25 -4.53 -7.17 -12.19
C HIS A 25 -5.41 -7.93 -11.21
N PHE A 26 -6.15 -7.20 -10.38
CA PHE A 26 -7.15 -7.73 -9.48
C PHE A 26 -8.22 -6.68 -9.23
N GLU A 27 -9.40 -7.15 -8.85
CA GLU A 27 -10.53 -6.32 -8.46
C GLU A 27 -10.92 -6.68 -7.03
N ALA A 28 -11.16 -5.65 -6.22
CA ALA A 28 -11.65 -5.83 -4.87
C ALA A 28 -13.18 -5.84 -4.86
N ASN A 29 -13.76 -6.85 -4.21
CA ASN A 29 -15.22 -7.00 -4.17
C ASN A 29 -15.88 -6.37 -2.93
N THR A 30 -15.08 -5.85 -2.00
CA THR A 30 -15.55 -5.31 -0.71
C THR A 30 -14.60 -4.21 -0.26
N THR A 31 -15.13 -3.18 0.39
CA THR A 31 -14.30 -2.12 0.99
C THR A 31 -13.54 -2.62 2.22
N SER A 32 -12.54 -1.86 2.65
CA SER A 32 -11.79 -2.14 3.88
C SER A 32 -12.70 -2.09 5.11
N GLU A 33 -13.65 -1.16 5.14
CA GLU A 33 -14.64 -1.09 6.22
C GLU A 33 -15.52 -2.34 6.26
N GLU A 34 -16.09 -2.74 5.13
CA GLU A 34 -16.92 -3.96 5.03
C GLU A 34 -16.13 -5.21 5.42
N PHE A 35 -14.86 -5.28 5.02
CA PHE A 35 -13.98 -6.37 5.41
C PHE A 35 -13.81 -6.42 6.93
N LEU A 36 -13.52 -5.30 7.58
CA LEU A 36 -13.37 -5.24 9.03
C LEU A 36 -14.65 -5.65 9.77
N GLN A 37 -15.81 -5.23 9.28
CA GLN A 37 -17.12 -5.64 9.84
C GLN A 37 -17.33 -7.16 9.77
N LYS A 38 -16.92 -7.81 8.68
CA LYS A 38 -17.02 -9.28 8.52
C LYS A 38 -16.09 -10.05 9.47
N MET A 39 -15.03 -9.42 9.97
CA MET A 39 -14.03 -10.06 10.82
C MET A 39 -14.33 -9.95 12.31
N VAL A 40 -15.36 -9.19 12.71
CA VAL A 40 -15.82 -9.09 14.12
C VAL A 40 -16.20 -10.48 14.65
N GLY A 41 -15.69 -10.84 15.82
CA GLY A 41 -15.89 -12.17 16.42
C GLY A 41 -14.96 -13.27 15.88
N THR A 42 -14.00 -12.94 15.02
CA THR A 42 -12.95 -13.87 14.54
C THR A 42 -11.59 -13.53 15.16
N PRO A 43 -10.59 -14.42 15.13
CA PRO A 43 -9.20 -14.11 15.53
C PRO A 43 -8.51 -13.00 14.71
N ARG A 44 -9.18 -12.49 13.68
CA ARG A 44 -8.74 -11.38 12.84
C ARG A 44 -9.53 -10.09 13.04
N GLU A 45 -10.36 -10.03 14.06
CA GLU A 45 -11.03 -8.80 14.46
C GLU A 45 -10.02 -7.66 14.62
N GLY A 46 -10.33 -6.50 14.02
CA GLY A 46 -9.48 -5.32 14.01
C GLY A 46 -8.22 -5.41 13.14
N LYS A 47 -8.00 -6.50 12.39
CA LYS A 47 -6.85 -6.64 11.49
C LYS A 47 -7.25 -6.31 10.06
N GLY A 48 -6.77 -5.18 9.54
CA GLY A 48 -6.97 -4.75 8.15
C GLY A 48 -6.29 -5.65 7.11
N LEU A 49 -6.33 -5.19 5.86
CA LEU A 49 -5.76 -5.88 4.71
C LEU A 49 -4.25 -5.62 4.65
N GLU A 50 -3.46 -6.67 4.87
CA GLU A 50 -2.00 -6.59 4.95
C GLU A 50 -1.37 -7.02 3.62
N ILE A 51 -0.46 -6.18 3.11
CA ILE A 51 0.45 -6.54 2.02
C ILE A 51 1.65 -7.24 2.66
N ALA A 52 1.79 -8.54 2.45
CA ALA A 52 2.86 -9.33 3.04
C ALA A 52 3.99 -9.58 2.03
N CYS A 53 5.24 -9.50 2.48
CA CYS A 53 6.36 -10.03 1.70
C CYS A 53 6.33 -11.56 1.71
N ALA A 54 6.10 -12.20 0.56
CA ALA A 54 5.99 -13.66 0.47
C ALA A 54 7.24 -14.38 -0.10
N GLN A 55 8.34 -13.65 -0.31
CA GLN A 55 9.61 -14.21 -0.76
C GLN A 55 10.72 -13.87 0.23
N LEU A 56 11.52 -14.86 0.62
CA LEU A 56 12.60 -14.65 1.59
C LEU A 56 13.59 -13.62 1.05
N CYS A 57 13.60 -12.45 1.68
CA CYS A 57 14.27 -11.27 1.18
C CYS A 57 15.38 -10.75 2.13
N GLY A 58 15.62 -11.43 3.25
CA GLY A 58 16.68 -11.10 4.23
C GLY A 58 16.16 -11.00 5.66
N LEU A 59 16.95 -10.39 6.55
CA LEU A 59 16.64 -10.30 7.98
C LEU A 59 15.34 -9.52 8.29
N GLY A 60 15.02 -8.53 7.45
CA GLY A 60 13.81 -7.72 7.57
C GLY A 60 12.54 -8.39 7.03
N HIS A 61 12.64 -9.59 6.45
CA HIS A 61 11.54 -10.24 5.71
C HIS A 61 10.22 -10.30 6.50
N TYR A 62 10.27 -10.74 7.75
CA TYR A 62 9.08 -10.88 8.60
C TYR A 62 8.44 -9.55 9.03
N ARG A 63 9.15 -8.43 8.90
CA ARG A 63 8.67 -7.08 9.25
C ARG A 63 8.21 -6.28 8.05
N MET A 64 8.50 -6.78 6.85
CA MET A 64 8.17 -6.10 5.61
C MET A 64 6.69 -6.31 5.30
N ARG A 65 5.89 -5.36 5.75
CA ARG A 65 4.45 -5.32 5.55
C ARG A 65 4.00 -3.92 5.13
N GLY A 66 3.02 -3.89 4.26
CA GLY A 66 2.24 -2.68 3.94
C GLY A 66 0.78 -2.93 4.28
N TYR A 67 -0.05 -1.91 4.09
CA TYR A 67 -1.49 -2.03 4.26
C TYR A 67 -2.18 -1.56 2.98
N LEU A 68 -3.25 -2.27 2.62
CA LEU A 68 -4.12 -1.90 1.52
C LEU A 68 -5.42 -1.32 2.10
N SER A 69 -5.74 -0.09 1.71
CA SER A 69 -7.06 0.49 1.93
C SER A 69 -7.88 0.41 0.64
N ILE A 70 -9.13 -0.03 0.77
CA ILE A 70 -10.06 -0.20 -0.34
C ILE A 70 -11.27 0.64 0.02
N GLU A 71 -11.43 1.75 -0.66
CA GLU A 71 -12.51 2.71 -0.40
C GLU A 71 -13.48 2.74 -1.58
N THR A 72 -14.58 3.47 -1.42
CA THR A 72 -15.49 3.76 -2.53
C THR A 72 -14.83 4.70 -3.55
N GLU A 73 -15.41 4.79 -4.75
CA GLU A 73 -14.90 5.66 -5.81
C GLU A 73 -14.87 7.14 -5.37
N ASP A 74 -15.91 7.62 -4.69
CA ASP A 74 -16.01 9.00 -4.21
C ASP A 74 -14.94 9.32 -3.15
N GLU A 75 -14.72 8.41 -2.21
CA GLU A 75 -13.69 8.54 -1.16
C GLU A 75 -12.29 8.49 -1.76
N TYR A 76 -12.07 7.61 -2.74
CA TYR A 76 -10.80 7.51 -3.45
C TYR A 76 -10.49 8.78 -4.25
N ASN A 77 -11.48 9.34 -4.95
CA ASN A 77 -11.31 10.60 -5.68
C ASN A 77 -11.00 11.76 -4.74
N THR A 78 -11.69 11.84 -3.61
CA THR A 78 -11.41 12.84 -2.57
C THR A 78 -9.98 12.68 -2.03
N TRP A 79 -9.55 11.44 -1.77
CA TRP A 79 -8.18 11.17 -1.34
C TRP A 79 -7.14 11.55 -2.41
N LEU A 80 -7.41 11.28 -3.69
CA LEU A 80 -6.52 11.66 -4.79
C LEU A 80 -6.31 13.18 -4.85
N GLU A 81 -7.37 13.98 -4.70
CA GLU A 81 -7.28 15.44 -4.67
C GLU A 81 -6.42 15.93 -3.49
N LEU A 82 -6.60 15.33 -2.31
CA LEU A 82 -5.81 15.65 -1.12
C LEU A 82 -4.33 15.27 -1.29
N GLN A 83 -4.02 14.13 -1.91
CA GLN A 83 -2.63 13.75 -2.18
C GLN A 83 -1.97 14.64 -3.23
N ALA A 84 -2.71 15.10 -4.24
CA ALA A 84 -2.19 16.05 -5.22
C ALA A 84 -1.79 17.38 -4.56
N GLN A 85 -2.66 17.92 -3.69
CA GLN A 85 -2.37 19.13 -2.92
C GLN A 85 -1.15 18.95 -2.00
N TYR A 86 -1.07 17.81 -1.29
CA TYR A 86 0.07 17.51 -0.43
C TYR A 86 1.42 17.47 -1.17
N LEU A 87 1.44 16.89 -2.38
CA LEU A 87 2.65 16.82 -3.19
C LEU A 87 3.06 18.18 -3.76
N GLU A 88 2.10 19.06 -4.05
CA GLU A 88 2.36 20.45 -4.46
C GLU A 88 2.97 21.26 -3.29
N GLU A 89 2.44 21.11 -2.08
CA GLU A 89 2.98 21.76 -0.87
C GLU A 89 4.41 21.29 -0.53
N GLU A 90 4.67 19.97 -0.59
CA GLU A 90 6.03 19.43 -0.36
C GLU A 90 7.04 19.96 -1.39
N GLY A 91 6.60 20.16 -2.66
CA GLY A 91 7.41 20.67 -3.77
C GLY A 91 7.69 22.18 -3.72
N GLU A 92 6.99 22.93 -2.86
CA GLU A 92 7.24 24.35 -2.60
C GLU A 92 8.15 24.55 -1.37
N GLU A 93 8.15 23.63 -0.40
CA GLU A 93 9.03 23.70 0.78
C GLU A 93 10.51 23.41 0.46
N ASP A 94 10.80 22.64 -0.59
CA ASP A 94 12.14 22.34 -1.09
C ASP A 94 12.69 23.36 -2.10
N GLU A 95 11.91 24.41 -2.45
CA GLU A 95 12.41 25.59 -3.19
C GLU A 95 13.14 26.59 -2.27
N TRP A 96 13.05 26.43 -0.94
CA TRP A 96 13.69 27.31 0.06
C TRP A 96 15.00 26.73 0.63
N GLY A 97 15.99 26.49 -0.23
CA GLY A 97 17.31 26.01 0.21
C GLY A 97 18.49 26.26 -0.72
N ASP A 98 18.29 26.82 -1.92
CA ASP A 98 19.35 27.13 -2.88
C ASP A 98 19.80 28.61 -2.79
N GLU A 99 19.99 29.15 -1.58
CA GLU A 99 20.70 30.43 -1.40
C GLU A 99 21.32 30.48 0.01
N ASP A 100 22.65 30.33 0.06
CA ASP A 100 23.57 30.58 1.19
C ASP A 100 23.68 29.54 2.33
N ASP A 101 24.64 28.60 2.27
CA ASP A 101 25.75 28.47 3.26
C ASP A 101 26.72 27.28 2.95
N TRP A 102 28.01 27.62 2.68
CA TRP A 102 29.25 26.80 2.59
C TRP A 102 29.57 25.94 1.35
#